data_AF-A0A391P4W3-F1
#
_entry.id   AF-A0A391P4W3-F1
#
_cell.length_a   1.000
_cell.length_b   1.000
_cell.length_c   1.000
_cell.angle_alpha   90.00
_cell.angle_beta   90.00
_cell.angle_gamma   90.00
#
_symmetry.space_group_name_H-M   'P 1'
#
loop_
_entity.id
_entity.type
_entity.pdbx_description
1 polymer ?
#
loop_
_entity_poly.entity_id
_entity_poly.type
_entity_poly.pdbx_seq_one_letter_code
_entity_poly.pdbx_strand_id
1 'polypeptide(L)'
;MATTPRVIANKQTCRVSRAHHIISRGGKCHRSSGLDHKLVELIKIRVPQINGCPFCLRMHTRDALKLGESTDRIAVLPAWAETGYFSETDRAALGLAESITRVSDGHVSDED
;
A
#
# COMPACT_ATOMS: atom_id res chain seq x y z
N MET A 1 -15.73 20.36 -19.09
CA MET A 1 -15.66 19.51 -17.88
C MET A 1 -15.14 20.37 -16.74
N ALA A 2 -15.96 20.65 -15.72
CA ALA A 2 -15.53 21.45 -14.58
C ALA A 2 -14.58 20.62 -13.70
N THR A 3 -13.32 21.03 -13.63
CA THR A 3 -12.32 20.43 -12.74
C THR A 3 -12.63 20.84 -11.30
N THR A 4 -12.97 19.87 -10.45
CA THR A 4 -13.13 20.10 -9.01
C THR A 4 -11.83 20.72 -8.47
N PRO A 5 -11.89 21.86 -7.74
CA PRO A 5 -10.70 22.51 -7.23
C PRO A 5 -9.96 21.58 -6.26
N ARG A 6 -8.65 21.37 -6.51
CA ARG A 6 -7.80 20.62 -5.61
C ARG A 6 -7.55 21.43 -4.34
N VAL A 7 -7.67 20.77 -3.20
CA VAL A 7 -7.54 21.40 -1.89
C VAL A 7 -6.42 20.77 -1.08
N ILE A 8 -5.78 21.56 -0.23
CA ILE A 8 -4.80 21.05 0.72
C ILE A 8 -5.57 20.52 1.93
N ALA A 9 -5.91 19.23 1.90
CA ALA A 9 -6.75 18.61 2.94
C ALA A 9 -6.24 18.87 4.37
N ASN A 10 -4.91 18.91 4.55
CA ASN A 10 -4.30 19.14 5.87
C ASN A 10 -4.38 20.58 6.40
N LYS A 11 -4.72 21.55 5.55
CA LYS A 11 -4.96 22.95 5.94
C LYS A 11 -6.43 23.27 6.13
N GLN A 12 -7.33 22.44 5.62
CA GLN A 12 -8.77 22.67 5.72
C GLN A 12 -9.36 22.17 7.04
N THR A 13 -8.93 21.00 7.51
CA THR A 13 -9.46 20.42 8.75
C THR A 13 -8.35 19.76 9.57
N CYS A 14 -7.84 20.50 10.56
CA CYS A 14 -6.80 20.01 11.48
C CYS A 14 -7.25 18.73 12.23
N ARG A 15 -8.55 18.63 12.58
CA ARG A 15 -9.11 17.46 13.29
C ARG A 15 -9.07 16.18 12.45
N VAL A 16 -9.50 16.25 11.18
CA VAL A 16 -9.52 15.07 10.27
C VAL A 16 -8.11 14.65 9.95
N SER A 17 -7.21 15.59 9.67
CA SER A 17 -5.82 15.28 9.37
C SER A 17 -5.07 14.69 10.56
N ARG A 18 -5.38 15.17 11.77
CA ARG A 18 -4.87 14.58 13.02
C ARG A 18 -5.43 13.18 13.24
N ALA A 19 -6.72 12.95 12.99
CA ALA A 19 -7.34 11.62 13.08
C ALA A 19 -6.72 10.63 12.08
N HIS A 20 -6.56 11.03 10.82
CA HIS A 20 -5.88 10.22 9.80
C HIS A 20 -4.45 9.85 10.23
N HIS A 21 -3.69 10.82 10.75
CA HIS A 21 -2.34 10.57 11.27
C HIS A 21 -2.32 9.62 12.47
N ILE A 22 -3.33 9.70 13.34
CA ILE A 22 -3.51 8.75 14.45
C ILE A 22 -3.81 7.36 13.91
N ILE A 23 -4.65 7.20 12.89
CA ILE A 23 -4.93 5.90 12.26
C ILE A 23 -3.66 5.33 11.62
N SER A 24 -2.94 6.15 10.85
CA SER A 24 -1.65 5.75 10.23
C SER A 24 -0.57 5.41 11.26
N ARG A 25 -0.63 6.00 12.47
CA ARG A 25 0.26 5.68 13.59
C ARG A 25 -0.28 4.57 14.50
N GLY A 26 -1.57 4.33 14.53
CA GLY A 26 -2.27 3.36 15.36
C GLY A 26 -2.25 1.96 14.74
N GLY A 27 -2.17 1.86 13.41
CA GLY A 27 -1.92 0.62 12.67
C GLY A 27 -0.49 0.06 12.81
N LYS A 28 0.17 0.26 13.95
CA LYS A 28 1.52 -0.27 14.25
C LYS A 28 1.53 -1.76 14.63
N CYS A 29 0.43 -2.48 14.41
CA CYS A 29 0.36 -3.92 14.59
C CYS A 29 1.36 -4.68 13.71
N HIS A 30 1.83 -4.11 12.59
CA HIS A 30 2.82 -4.79 11.74
C HIS A 30 4.23 -4.91 12.37
N ARG A 31 4.60 -4.04 13.32
CA ARG A 31 5.93 -4.13 14.00
C ARG A 31 5.99 -5.28 15.00
N SER A 32 4.83 -5.72 15.47
CA SER A 32 4.64 -6.83 16.40
C SER A 32 4.07 -8.07 15.73
N SER A 33 3.70 -8.01 14.44
CA SER A 33 3.10 -9.14 13.72
C SER A 33 4.13 -10.10 13.14
N GLY A 34 5.43 -9.87 13.35
CA GLY A 34 6.50 -10.68 12.76
C GLY A 34 6.63 -10.57 11.24
N LEU A 35 5.89 -9.65 10.60
CA LEU A 35 5.96 -9.45 9.15
C LEU A 35 7.21 -8.66 8.79
N ASP A 36 7.88 -9.08 7.73
CA ASP A 36 9.02 -8.34 7.17
C ASP A 36 8.58 -6.91 6.82
N HIS A 37 9.31 -5.94 7.33
CA HIS A 37 9.07 -4.53 7.05
C HIS A 37 9.16 -4.22 5.54
N LYS A 38 9.95 -4.98 4.79
CA LYS A 38 10.02 -4.86 3.34
C LYS A 38 8.72 -5.25 2.66
N LEU A 39 8.12 -6.39 3.04
CA LEU A 39 6.81 -6.83 2.55
C LEU A 39 5.72 -5.81 2.86
N VAL A 40 5.74 -5.23 4.06
CA VAL A 40 4.79 -4.17 4.44
C VAL A 40 4.89 -2.96 3.50
N GLU A 41 6.09 -2.52 3.13
CA GLU A 41 6.23 -1.42 2.17
C GLU A 41 5.89 -1.84 0.73
N LEU A 42 6.12 -3.09 0.31
CA LEU A 42 5.66 -3.59 -0.99
C LEU A 42 4.13 -3.53 -1.10
N ILE A 43 3.39 -3.93 -0.05
CA ILE A 43 1.92 -3.79 -0.01
C ILE A 43 1.51 -2.31 -0.11
N LYS A 44 2.19 -1.43 0.64
CA LYS A 44 1.94 0.01 0.60
C LYS A 44 2.36 0.69 -0.71
N ILE A 45 3.12 0.03 -1.57
CA ILE A 45 3.37 0.44 -2.95
C ILE A 45 2.25 -0.10 -3.85
N ARG A 46 1.87 -1.37 -3.70
CA ARG A 46 0.89 -2.04 -4.58
C ARG A 46 -0.51 -1.42 -4.49
N VAL A 47 -0.99 -1.13 -3.28
CA VAL A 47 -2.33 -0.55 -3.10
C VAL A 47 -2.47 0.82 -3.78
N PRO A 48 -1.53 1.79 -3.61
CA PRO A 48 -1.53 3.03 -4.39
C PRO A 48 -1.37 2.87 -5.92
N GLN A 49 -0.71 1.81 -6.41
CA GLN A 49 -0.64 1.54 -7.86
C GLN A 49 -2.05 1.26 -8.42
N ILE A 50 -2.86 0.48 -7.69
CA ILE A 50 -4.24 0.16 -8.07
C ILE A 50 -5.14 1.39 -7.90
N ASN A 51 -5.04 2.08 -6.76
CA ASN A 51 -5.88 3.24 -6.45
C ASN A 51 -5.47 4.53 -7.19
N GLY A 52 -4.34 4.54 -7.90
CA GLY A 52 -3.85 5.70 -8.64
C GLY A 52 -3.41 6.88 -7.75
N CYS A 53 -2.78 6.61 -6.60
CA CYS A 53 -2.30 7.66 -5.69
C CYS A 53 -0.79 7.94 -5.87
N PRO A 54 -0.39 8.95 -6.67
CA PRO A 54 1.02 9.22 -6.96
C PRO A 54 1.82 9.69 -5.73
N PHE A 55 1.15 10.35 -4.78
CA PHE A 55 1.79 10.81 -3.54
C PHE A 55 2.24 9.63 -2.68
N CYS A 56 1.32 8.69 -2.41
CA CYS A 56 1.62 7.50 -1.63
C CYS A 56 2.65 6.63 -2.33
N LEU A 57 2.53 6.45 -3.65
CA LEU A 57 3.49 5.69 -4.45
C LEU A 57 4.92 6.22 -4.26
N ARG A 58 5.13 7.53 -4.47
CA ARG A 58 6.44 8.16 -4.27
C ARG A 58 6.97 7.98 -2.85
N MET A 59 6.12 8.16 -1.84
CA MET A 59 6.52 8.07 -0.43
C MET A 59 6.95 6.65 -0.08
N HIS A 60 6.13 5.65 -0.39
CA HIS A 60 6.37 4.24 -0.04
C HIS A 60 7.50 3.62 -0.86
N THR A 61 7.65 3.95 -2.14
CA THR A 61 8.82 3.53 -2.92
C THR A 61 10.11 4.00 -2.26
N ARG A 62 10.19 5.26 -1.83
CA ARG A 62 11.38 5.78 -1.14
C ARG A 62 11.62 5.08 0.20
N ASP A 63 10.57 4.79 0.96
CA ASP A 63 10.70 4.15 2.26
C ASP A 63 11.09 2.67 2.13
N ALA A 64 10.59 1.95 1.12
CA ALA A 64 11.04 0.59 0.77
C ALA A 64 12.53 0.57 0.39
N LEU A 65 12.98 1.53 -0.43
CA LEU A 65 14.40 1.63 -0.81
C LEU A 65 15.31 1.89 0.38
N LYS A 66 14.88 2.71 1.36
CA LYS A 66 15.64 2.91 2.61
C LYS A 66 15.75 1.65 3.47
N LEU A 67 14.78 0.74 3.37
CA LEU A 67 14.82 -0.57 4.01
C LEU A 67 15.68 -1.59 3.25
N GLY A 68 16.27 -1.20 2.10
CA GLY A 68 17.08 -2.09 1.27
C GLY A 68 16.26 -3.06 0.45
N GLU A 69 15.05 -2.68 0.02
CA GLU A 69 14.29 -3.43 -0.98
C GLU A 69 14.92 -3.30 -2.37
N SER A 70 14.77 -4.32 -3.21
CA SER A 70 15.28 -4.33 -4.58
C SER A 70 14.45 -3.44 -5.51
N THR A 71 15.15 -2.63 -6.33
CA THR A 71 14.53 -1.86 -7.41
C THR A 71 13.83 -2.77 -8.42
N ASP A 72 14.39 -3.95 -8.67
CA ASP A 72 13.83 -4.91 -9.63
C ASP A 72 12.50 -5.47 -9.10
N ARG A 73 12.46 -5.84 -7.81
CA ARG A 73 11.22 -6.28 -7.14
C ARG A 73 10.13 -5.21 -7.20
N ILE A 74 10.49 -3.94 -6.96
CA ILE A 74 9.55 -2.82 -7.05
C ILE A 74 9.06 -2.63 -8.49
N ALA A 75 9.95 -2.76 -9.49
CA ALA A 75 9.61 -2.57 -10.89
C ALA A 75 8.62 -3.62 -11.40
N VAL A 76 8.81 -4.88 -11.00
CA VAL A 76 7.94 -5.99 -11.41
C VAL A 76 6.74 -6.22 -10.50
N LEU A 77 6.62 -5.44 -9.41
CA LEU A 77 5.52 -5.56 -8.44
C LEU A 77 4.12 -5.51 -9.08
N PRO A 78 3.81 -4.71 -10.13
CA PRO A 78 2.50 -4.77 -10.77
C PRO A 78 2.16 -6.11 -11.43
N ALA A 79 3.18 -6.91 -11.75
CA ALA A 79 3.08 -8.22 -12.39
C ALA A 79 3.52 -9.36 -11.45
N TRP A 80 3.47 -9.14 -10.13
CA TRP A 80 4.04 -10.04 -9.12
C TRP A 80 3.63 -11.52 -9.29
N ALA A 81 2.37 -11.78 -9.66
CA ALA A 81 1.82 -13.12 -9.84
C ALA A 81 2.55 -13.92 -10.93
N GLU A 82 3.03 -13.26 -11.97
CA GLU A 82 3.70 -13.85 -13.13
C GLU A 82 5.23 -13.94 -12.96
N THR A 83 5.75 -13.64 -11.77
CA THR A 83 7.19 -13.56 -11.53
C THR A 83 7.67 -14.47 -10.40
N GLY A 84 8.95 -14.83 -10.45
CA GLY A 84 9.63 -15.62 -9.41
C GLY A 84 10.29 -14.80 -8.29
N TYR A 85 10.05 -13.49 -8.22
CA TYR A 85 10.72 -12.59 -7.26
C TYR A 85 10.10 -12.56 -5.85
N PHE A 86 8.96 -13.23 -5.67
CA PHE A 86 8.14 -13.14 -4.47
C PHE A 86 7.96 -14.53 -3.86
N SER A 87 8.18 -14.64 -2.54
CA SER A 87 7.95 -15.87 -1.79
C SER A 87 6.45 -16.19 -1.69
N GLU A 88 6.09 -17.40 -1.26
CA GLU A 88 4.69 -17.76 -1.03
C GLU A 88 4.00 -16.80 -0.05
N THR A 89 4.69 -16.42 1.02
CA THR A 89 4.20 -15.42 1.99
C THR A 89 3.96 -14.06 1.35
N ASP A 90 4.89 -13.60 0.50
CA ASP A 90 4.73 -12.33 -0.22
C ASP A 90 3.51 -12.39 -1.15
N ARG A 91 3.35 -13.50 -1.88
CA ARG A 91 2.26 -13.72 -2.84
C ARG A 91 0.90 -13.76 -2.14
N ALA A 92 0.79 -14.47 -1.02
CA ALA A 92 -0.44 -14.51 -0.22
C ALA A 92 -0.80 -13.10 0.29
N ALA A 93 0.18 -12.38 0.85
CA ALA A 93 -0.06 -11.04 1.36
C ALA A 93 -0.41 -10.01 0.26
N LEU A 94 0.21 -10.11 -0.92
CA LEU A 94 -0.12 -9.28 -2.08
C LEU A 94 -1.49 -9.63 -2.65
N GLY A 95 -1.85 -10.90 -2.74
CA GLY A 95 -3.17 -11.38 -3.16
C GLY A 95 -4.27 -10.79 -2.28
N LEU A 96 -4.18 -11.03 -0.97
CA LEU A 96 -5.14 -10.49 0.00
C LEU A 96 -5.23 -8.95 -0.07
N ALA A 97 -4.10 -8.26 -0.23
CA ALA A 97 -4.09 -6.80 -0.36
C ALA A 97 -4.81 -6.32 -1.63
N GLU A 98 -4.66 -7.01 -2.76
CA GLU A 98 -5.40 -6.69 -3.98
C GLU A 98 -6.90 -6.95 -3.84
N SER A 99 -7.28 -8.10 -3.28
CA SER A 99 -8.68 -8.48 -3.05
C SER A 99 -9.39 -7.46 -2.13
N ILE A 100 -8.76 -7.06 -1.02
CA ILE A 100 -9.27 -6.01 -0.14
C ILE A 100 -9.35 -4.65 -0.86
N THR A 101 -8.35 -4.32 -1.68
CA THR A 101 -8.35 -3.05 -2.41
C THR A 101 -9.50 -2.96 -3.41
N ARG A 102 -9.87 -4.09 -4.03
CA ARG A 102 -10.97 -4.21 -5.00
C ARG A 102 -12.28 -4.68 -4.37
N VAL A 103 -12.48 -4.45 -3.07
CA VAL A 103 -13.72 -4.85 -2.36
C VAL A 103 -14.99 -4.25 -2.98
N SER A 104 -14.87 -3.19 -3.78
CA SER A 104 -15.97 -2.63 -4.58
C SER A 104 -16.49 -3.59 -5.66
N ASP A 105 -15.62 -4.48 -6.15
CA ASP A 105 -15.90 -5.37 -7.28
C ASP A 105 -16.48 -6.71 -6.79
N GLY A 106 -16.28 -7.04 -5.52
CA GLY A 106 -16.75 -8.26 -4.86
C GLY A 106 -16.23 -8.38 -3.43
N HIS A 107 -16.83 -9.26 -2.62
CA HIS A 107 -16.30 -9.54 -1.28
C HIS A 107 -15.03 -10.41 -1.37
N VAL A 108 -14.14 -10.28 -0.39
CA VAL A 108 -12.95 -11.13 -0.26
C VAL A 108 -13.41 -12.56 0.04
N SER A 109 -12.85 -13.55 -0.64
CA SER A 109 -13.20 -14.96 -0.41
C SER A 109 -12.45 -15.51 0.81
N ASP A 110 -12.94 -16.59 1.41
CA ASP A 110 -12.23 -17.27 2.51
C ASP A 110 -10.94 -17.97 2.04
N GLU A 111 -10.71 -18.06 0.72
CA GLU A 111 -9.57 -18.71 0.09
C GLU A 111 -8.41 -17.75 -0.22
N ASP A 112 -8.63 -16.43 -0.09
CA ASP A 112 -7.65 -15.34 -0.28
C ASP A 112 -6.77 -15.09 0.96
#